data_AF-A0A2S9YS76-F1
#
_entry.id   AF-A0A2S9YS76-F1
#
_cell.length_a   1.000
_cell.length_b   1.000
_cell.length_c   1.000
_cell.angle_alpha   90.00
_cell.angle_beta   90.00
_cell.angle_gamma   90.00
#
_symmetry.space_group_name_H-M   'P 1'
#
loop_
_entity.id
_entity.type
_entity.pdbx_description
1 polymer ?
#
loop_
_entity_poly.entity_id
_entity_poly.type
_entity_poly.pdbx_seq_one_letter_code
_entity_poly.pdbx_strand_id
1 'polypeptide(L)'
;MEPVTLEDDLAEVRKAIKKDHEYAAADAITRLGTSRDDAALEMLLNAFEWARMRSCEPAKTALVASPHPDVSVRIEASLLELPDSELGQGLEELCLLDQYRVSGYAAAMLRRFGANGGKLRRLELPGCFGNLAPNTWNFDGGMDLPSLREVVLDGAATGDFFATLAHAWFLPQLTELSLASTYVFADRLDPLLSVDPLALERLSLRDCEGLRAELFEKVATSALVRNVKWLDVGGRTDLRGDTINRVSSQITDAMRAAGWPR
;
A
#
# COMPACT_ATOMS: atom_id res chain seq x y z
N MET A 1 -26.90 -9.05 -27.31
CA MET A 1 -25.49 -9.18 -26.92
C MET A 1 -25.30 -10.62 -26.52
N GLU A 2 -24.45 -11.36 -27.24
CA GLU A 2 -24.05 -12.69 -26.80
C GLU A 2 -23.28 -12.58 -25.48
N PRO A 3 -23.43 -13.53 -24.56
CA PRO A 3 -22.69 -13.52 -23.30
C PRO A 3 -21.20 -13.71 -23.59
N VAL A 4 -20.38 -12.79 -23.07
CA VAL A 4 -18.91 -12.90 -23.14
C VAL A 4 -18.48 -14.16 -22.38
N THR A 5 -17.71 -15.02 -23.04
CA THR A 5 -17.26 -16.28 -22.45
C THR A 5 -15.90 -16.13 -21.78
N LEU A 6 -15.56 -17.09 -20.91
CA LEU A 6 -14.21 -17.16 -20.32
C LEU A 6 -13.13 -17.24 -21.42
N GLU A 7 -13.38 -17.95 -22.51
CA GLU A 7 -12.44 -18.07 -23.63
C GLU A 7 -12.22 -16.72 -24.35
N ASP A 8 -13.26 -15.91 -24.47
CA ASP A 8 -13.17 -14.57 -25.05
C ASP A 8 -12.30 -13.65 -24.16
N ASP A 9 -12.54 -13.67 -22.85
CA ASP A 9 -11.75 -12.88 -21.89
C ASP A 9 -10.28 -13.32 -21.89
N LEU A 10 -10.01 -14.64 -21.90
CA LEU A 10 -8.66 -15.17 -22.01
C LEU A 10 -7.97 -14.76 -23.33
N ALA A 11 -8.71 -14.73 -24.44
CA ALA A 11 -8.18 -14.32 -25.74
C ALA A 11 -7.87 -12.82 -25.80
N GLU A 12 -8.72 -11.97 -25.22
CA GLU A 12 -8.49 -10.52 -25.16
C GLU A 12 -7.25 -10.17 -24.34
N VAL A 13 -7.08 -10.80 -23.17
CA VAL A 13 -5.89 -10.59 -22.33
C VAL A 13 -4.62 -11.04 -23.05
N ARG A 14 -4.61 -12.24 -23.66
CA ARG A 14 -3.47 -12.71 -24.46
C ARG A 14 -3.11 -11.75 -25.58
N LYS A 15 -4.12 -11.18 -26.25
CA LYS A 15 -3.93 -10.22 -27.34
C LYS A 15 -3.37 -8.89 -26.83
N ALA A 16 -3.84 -8.39 -25.69
CA ALA A 16 -3.34 -7.16 -25.09
C ALA A 16 -1.89 -7.30 -24.63
N ILE A 17 -1.54 -8.41 -23.97
CA ILE A 17 -0.16 -8.74 -23.57
C ILE A 17 0.74 -8.81 -24.81
N LYS A 18 0.33 -9.53 -25.85
CA LYS A 18 1.14 -9.70 -27.08
C LYS A 18 1.33 -8.40 -27.87
N LYS A 19 0.32 -7.53 -27.88
CA LYS A 19 0.36 -6.27 -28.63
C LYS A 19 0.94 -5.11 -27.84
N ASP A 20 1.15 -5.30 -26.54
CA ASP A 20 1.74 -4.31 -25.66
C ASP A 20 0.82 -3.12 -25.33
N HIS A 21 -0.49 -3.34 -25.36
CA HIS A 21 -1.50 -2.29 -25.16
C HIS A 21 -1.99 -2.27 -23.70
N GLU A 22 -1.66 -1.20 -22.98
CA GLU A 22 -1.83 -1.04 -21.51
C GLU A 22 -3.29 -1.12 -21.01
N TYR A 23 -4.28 -0.88 -21.88
CA TYR A 23 -5.70 -0.80 -21.48
C TYR A 23 -6.67 -1.61 -22.35
N ALA A 24 -6.18 -2.31 -23.37
CA ALA A 24 -7.05 -2.98 -24.34
C ALA A 24 -7.83 -4.18 -23.76
N ALA A 25 -7.47 -4.67 -22.57
CA ALA A 25 -8.11 -5.81 -21.93
C ALA A 25 -8.57 -5.52 -20.48
N ALA A 26 -8.72 -4.24 -20.09
CA ALA A 26 -9.07 -3.87 -18.72
C ALA A 26 -10.35 -4.58 -18.23
N ASP A 27 -11.41 -4.58 -19.03
CA ASP A 27 -12.69 -5.19 -18.67
C ASP A 27 -12.59 -6.73 -18.58
N ALA A 28 -11.82 -7.36 -19.48
CA ALA A 28 -11.58 -8.80 -19.46
C ALA A 28 -10.78 -9.21 -18.21
N ILE A 29 -9.78 -8.43 -17.84
CA ILE A 29 -8.97 -8.64 -16.64
C ILE A 29 -9.82 -8.52 -15.38
N THR A 30 -10.69 -7.50 -15.28
CA THR A 30 -11.61 -7.35 -14.16
C THR A 30 -12.56 -8.53 -14.03
N ARG A 31 -13.12 -9.03 -15.15
CA ARG A 31 -13.99 -10.22 -15.14
C ARG A 31 -13.24 -11.46 -14.70
N LEU A 32 -12.06 -11.71 -15.26
CA LEU A 32 -11.20 -12.83 -14.87
C LEU A 32 -10.87 -12.78 -13.38
N GLY A 33 -10.65 -11.59 -12.81
CA GLY A 33 -10.37 -11.37 -11.39
C GLY A 33 -11.45 -11.92 -10.45
N THR A 34 -12.66 -12.13 -10.93
CA THR A 34 -13.76 -12.71 -10.14
C THR A 34 -14.03 -14.18 -10.48
N SER A 35 -13.30 -14.74 -11.44
CA SER A 35 -13.42 -16.13 -11.86
C SER A 35 -12.95 -17.08 -10.75
N ARG A 36 -13.57 -18.26 -10.71
CA ARG A 36 -13.16 -19.40 -9.86
C ARG A 36 -12.52 -20.53 -10.67
N ASP A 37 -12.27 -20.28 -11.95
CA ASP A 37 -11.72 -21.26 -12.88
C ASP A 37 -10.18 -21.22 -12.86
N ASP A 38 -9.54 -22.38 -12.69
CA ASP A 38 -8.08 -22.48 -12.64
C ASP A 38 -7.40 -22.09 -13.97
N ALA A 39 -8.10 -22.15 -15.10
CA ALA A 39 -7.60 -21.63 -16.37
C ALA A 39 -7.55 -20.08 -16.37
N ALA A 40 -8.45 -19.44 -15.63
CA ALA A 40 -8.43 -17.99 -15.42
C ALA A 40 -7.28 -17.57 -14.51
N LEU A 41 -6.96 -18.39 -13.51
CA LEU A 41 -5.86 -18.18 -12.57
C LEU A 41 -4.51 -18.01 -13.28
N GLU A 42 -4.15 -18.93 -14.19
CA GLU A 42 -2.88 -18.84 -14.92
C GLU A 42 -2.80 -17.56 -15.78
N MET A 43 -3.91 -17.16 -16.38
CA MET A 43 -3.98 -15.93 -17.18
C MET A 43 -3.93 -14.67 -16.33
N LEU A 44 -4.58 -14.67 -15.15
CA LEU A 44 -4.51 -13.58 -14.20
C LEU A 44 -3.08 -13.36 -13.70
N LEU A 45 -2.34 -14.44 -13.46
CA LEU A 45 -0.93 -14.36 -13.07
C LEU A 45 -0.04 -13.80 -14.19
N ASN A 46 -0.26 -14.22 -15.44
CA ASN A 46 0.46 -13.63 -16.58
C ASN A 46 0.08 -12.16 -16.80
N ALA A 47 -1.19 -11.81 -16.61
CA ALA A 47 -1.66 -10.43 -16.65
C ALA A 47 -1.08 -9.59 -15.50
N PHE A 48 -0.85 -10.20 -14.33
CA PHE A 48 -0.16 -9.57 -13.21
C PHE A 48 1.29 -9.23 -13.54
N GLU A 49 2.05 -10.21 -14.03
CA GLU A 49 3.47 -9.98 -14.39
C GLU A 49 3.59 -8.87 -15.43
N TRP A 50 2.71 -8.86 -16.42
CA TRP A 50 2.62 -7.79 -17.40
C TRP A 50 2.19 -6.44 -16.78
N ALA A 51 1.18 -6.43 -15.91
CA ALA A 51 0.67 -5.23 -15.24
C ALA A 51 1.68 -4.63 -14.27
N ARG A 52 2.48 -5.46 -13.60
CA ARG A 52 3.57 -5.06 -12.71
C ARG A 52 4.64 -4.26 -13.47
N MET A 53 4.94 -4.66 -14.71
CA MET A 53 5.90 -3.94 -15.55
C MET A 53 5.37 -2.59 -16.09
N ARG A 54 4.08 -2.30 -15.94
CA ARG A 54 3.39 -1.19 -16.66
C ARG A 54 2.38 -0.41 -15.83
N SER A 55 2.33 -0.61 -14.51
CA SER A 55 1.39 0.07 -13.61
C SER A 55 -0.09 0.00 -14.06
N CYS A 56 -0.54 -1.14 -14.60
CA CYS A 56 -1.94 -1.32 -15.04
C CYS A 56 -2.89 -1.57 -13.85
N GLU A 57 -3.63 -0.53 -13.43
CA GLU A 57 -4.53 -0.55 -12.26
C GLU A 57 -5.69 -1.57 -12.31
N PRO A 58 -6.37 -1.80 -13.46
CA PRO A 58 -7.43 -2.81 -13.54
C PRO A 58 -6.94 -4.23 -13.22
N ALA A 59 -5.70 -4.55 -13.57
CA ALA A 59 -5.09 -5.85 -13.27
C ALA A 59 -4.73 -6.02 -11.81
N LYS A 60 -4.16 -4.97 -11.18
CA LYS A 60 -3.92 -4.96 -9.73
C LYS A 60 -5.22 -5.18 -8.97
N THR A 61 -6.28 -4.48 -9.35
CA THR A 61 -7.61 -4.58 -8.71
C THR A 61 -8.21 -5.98 -8.88
N ALA A 62 -8.10 -6.58 -10.06
CA ALA A 62 -8.60 -7.92 -10.35
C ALA A 62 -7.94 -9.00 -9.50
N LEU A 63 -6.65 -8.86 -9.18
CA LEU A 63 -5.91 -9.83 -8.36
C LEU A 63 -6.29 -9.77 -6.90
N VAL A 64 -6.48 -8.56 -6.35
CA VAL A 64 -6.99 -8.37 -4.99
C VAL A 64 -8.37 -9.01 -4.81
N ALA A 65 -9.20 -8.95 -5.86
CA ALA A 65 -10.53 -9.55 -5.86
C ALA A 65 -10.53 -11.07 -6.13
N SER A 66 -9.37 -11.67 -6.44
CA SER A 66 -9.31 -13.06 -6.86
C SER A 66 -9.68 -14.03 -5.73
N PRO A 67 -10.61 -14.98 -5.98
CA PRO A 67 -10.97 -15.98 -4.98
C PRO A 67 -9.96 -17.14 -4.89
N HIS A 68 -8.91 -17.14 -5.72
CA HIS A 68 -7.94 -18.23 -5.80
C HIS A 68 -6.78 -18.03 -4.81
N PRO A 69 -6.64 -18.89 -3.77
CA PRO A 69 -5.57 -18.76 -2.77
C PRO A 69 -4.16 -18.96 -3.36
N ASP A 70 -4.06 -19.63 -4.51
CA ASP A 70 -2.80 -19.90 -5.21
C ASP A 70 -2.24 -18.67 -5.96
N VAL A 71 -3.06 -17.61 -6.16
CA VAL A 71 -2.58 -16.33 -6.74
C VAL A 71 -1.52 -15.74 -5.82
N SER A 72 -1.82 -15.64 -4.53
CA SER A 72 -0.92 -15.07 -3.53
C SER A 72 0.38 -15.89 -3.42
N VAL A 73 0.30 -17.22 -3.47
CA VAL A 73 1.45 -18.13 -3.39
C VAL A 73 2.33 -18.08 -4.64
N ARG A 74 1.76 -17.98 -5.84
CA ARG A 74 2.56 -17.93 -7.09
C ARG A 74 3.17 -16.54 -7.33
N ILE A 75 2.52 -15.45 -6.92
CA ILE A 75 3.16 -14.12 -6.86
C ILE A 75 4.37 -14.15 -5.91
N GLU A 76 4.21 -14.77 -4.74
CA GLU A 76 5.26 -14.95 -3.72
C GLU A 76 6.45 -15.78 -4.26
N ALA A 77 6.19 -16.89 -4.97
CA ALA A 77 7.22 -17.72 -5.59
C ALA A 77 7.95 -17.02 -6.74
N SER A 78 7.21 -16.35 -7.63
CA SER A 78 7.78 -15.68 -8.80
C SER A 78 8.69 -14.52 -8.40
N LEU A 79 8.43 -13.84 -7.27
CA LEU A 79 9.30 -12.77 -6.74
C LEU A 79 10.61 -13.29 -6.13
N LEU A 80 10.60 -14.48 -5.52
CA LEU A 80 11.79 -15.10 -4.94
C LEU A 80 12.74 -15.66 -6.03
N GLU A 81 12.17 -16.12 -7.14
CA GLU A 81 12.88 -16.72 -8.29
C GLU A 81 13.45 -15.69 -9.27
N LEU A 82 13.15 -14.40 -9.13
CA LEU A 82 13.74 -13.36 -9.98
C LEU A 82 15.27 -13.35 -9.82
N PRO A 83 16.02 -13.46 -10.92
CA PRO A 83 17.47 -13.31 -10.88
C PRO A 83 17.84 -11.90 -10.42
N ASP A 84 18.96 -11.77 -9.67
CA ASP A 84 19.41 -10.49 -9.09
C ASP A 84 19.59 -9.39 -10.14
N SER A 85 19.88 -9.76 -11.38
CA SER A 85 19.98 -8.85 -12.53
C SER A 85 18.66 -8.17 -12.90
N GLU A 86 17.51 -8.76 -12.60
CA GLU A 86 16.18 -8.21 -12.90
C GLU A 86 15.64 -7.33 -11.77
N LEU A 87 16.07 -7.58 -10.53
CA LEU A 87 15.68 -6.77 -9.37
C LEU A 87 16.32 -5.36 -9.39
N GLY A 88 17.53 -5.23 -9.95
CA GLY A 88 18.26 -3.95 -10.06
C GLY A 88 17.90 -3.11 -11.28
N GLN A 89 17.30 -3.68 -12.33
CA GLN A 89 17.10 -3.02 -13.62
C GLN A 89 15.68 -2.47 -13.80
N GLY A 90 15.35 -1.42 -13.04
CA GLY A 90 14.24 -0.52 -13.38
C GLY A 90 12.88 -0.81 -12.74
N LEU A 91 12.79 -1.72 -11.77
CA LEU A 91 11.58 -1.82 -10.96
C LEU A 91 11.48 -0.61 -10.02
N GLU A 92 10.59 0.32 -10.34
CA GLU A 92 10.35 1.54 -9.56
C GLU A 92 9.16 1.41 -8.59
N GLU A 93 8.26 0.44 -8.83
CA GLU A 93 7.05 0.25 -8.02
C GLU A 93 6.87 -1.23 -7.68
N LEU A 94 6.61 -1.53 -6.41
CA LEU A 94 6.35 -2.88 -5.93
C LEU A 94 5.12 -2.88 -5.03
N CYS A 95 4.15 -3.73 -5.35
CA CYS A 95 2.96 -3.96 -4.53
C CYS A 95 2.95 -5.42 -4.08
N LEU A 96 2.96 -5.65 -2.76
CA LEU A 96 2.81 -6.98 -2.15
C LEU A 96 1.43 -7.07 -1.52
N LEU A 97 0.59 -7.94 -2.07
CA LEU A 97 -0.77 -8.15 -1.63
C LEU A 97 -0.84 -9.42 -0.75
N ASP A 98 -1.67 -9.36 0.30
CA ASP A 98 -2.14 -10.47 1.15
C ASP A 98 -1.22 -10.92 2.33
N GLN A 99 -1.85 -11.25 3.47
CA GLN A 99 -1.62 -10.54 4.75
C GLN A 99 -0.82 -11.24 5.88
N TYR A 100 -0.29 -12.46 5.73
CA TYR A 100 0.37 -13.12 6.89
C TYR A 100 1.68 -13.85 6.60
N ARG A 101 1.97 -14.20 5.34
CA ARG A 101 3.13 -15.04 4.98
C ARG A 101 4.31 -14.24 4.41
N VAL A 102 4.01 -13.12 3.75
CA VAL A 102 4.99 -12.26 3.08
C VAL A 102 5.92 -11.55 4.07
N SER A 103 5.50 -11.32 5.32
CA SER A 103 6.29 -10.57 6.31
C SER A 103 7.67 -11.17 6.62
N GLY A 104 7.81 -12.50 6.57
CA GLY A 104 9.08 -13.19 6.79
C GLY A 104 10.08 -13.05 5.64
N TYR A 105 9.57 -12.83 4.41
CA TYR A 105 10.38 -12.83 3.18
C TYR A 105 10.54 -11.43 2.57
N ALA A 106 9.64 -10.49 2.85
CA ALA A 106 9.69 -9.11 2.37
C ALA A 106 11.01 -8.43 2.73
N ALA A 107 11.52 -8.66 3.94
CA ALA A 107 12.82 -8.21 4.38
C ALA A 107 13.96 -8.66 3.44
N ALA A 108 14.03 -9.96 3.16
CA ALA A 108 15.11 -10.53 2.35
C ALA A 108 15.04 -10.02 0.90
N MET A 109 13.83 -9.90 0.36
CA MET A 109 13.61 -9.36 -0.97
C MET A 109 13.97 -7.87 -1.07
N LEU A 110 13.53 -7.03 -0.13
CA LEU A 110 13.86 -5.60 -0.12
C LEU A 110 15.37 -5.36 0.05
N ARG A 111 16.07 -6.21 0.82
CA ARG A 111 17.55 -6.18 0.89
C ARG A 111 18.19 -6.51 -0.45
N ARG A 112 17.70 -7.54 -1.14
CA ARG A 112 18.18 -7.88 -2.50
C ARG A 112 17.94 -6.73 -3.47
N PHE A 113 16.82 -6.02 -3.37
CA PHE A 113 16.57 -4.81 -4.15
C PHE A 113 17.61 -3.72 -3.88
N GLY A 114 17.86 -3.40 -2.61
CA GLY A 114 18.84 -2.36 -2.24
C GLY A 114 20.26 -2.72 -2.66
N ALA A 115 20.70 -3.95 -2.39
CA ALA A 115 22.04 -4.44 -2.73
C ALA A 115 22.34 -4.41 -4.24
N ASN A 116 21.32 -4.48 -5.08
CA ASN A 116 21.45 -4.44 -6.55
C ASN A 116 21.26 -3.03 -7.14
N GLY A 117 21.28 -1.97 -6.31
CA GLY A 117 21.10 -0.60 -6.77
C GLY A 117 19.70 -0.32 -7.31
N GLY A 118 18.69 -1.02 -6.77
CA GLY A 118 17.31 -0.92 -7.20
C GLY A 118 16.77 0.52 -7.18
N LYS A 119 15.92 0.83 -8.15
CA LYS A 119 15.28 2.15 -8.30
C LYS A 119 13.92 2.24 -7.63
N LEU A 120 13.64 1.35 -6.68
CA LEU A 120 12.33 1.25 -6.04
C LEU A 120 11.97 2.59 -5.40
N ARG A 121 10.95 3.24 -5.96
CA ARG A 121 10.42 4.55 -5.59
C ARG A 121 9.16 4.43 -4.75
N ARG A 122 8.31 3.44 -5.07
CA ARG A 122 7.02 3.19 -4.40
C ARG A 122 6.92 1.74 -3.92
N LEU A 123 6.53 1.58 -2.66
CA LEU A 123 6.33 0.28 -2.03
C LEU A 123 4.94 0.22 -1.38
N GLU A 124 4.11 -0.68 -1.87
CA GLU A 124 2.76 -0.91 -1.35
C GLU A 124 2.68 -2.27 -0.68
N LEU A 125 2.16 -2.26 0.54
CA LEU A 125 2.22 -3.35 1.50
C LEU A 125 0.93 -3.42 2.35
N PRO A 126 -0.28 -3.37 1.75
CA PRO A 126 -1.52 -3.27 2.50
C PRO A 126 -1.77 -4.51 3.37
N GLY A 127 -2.03 -4.28 4.66
CA GLY A 127 -2.43 -5.29 5.65
C GLY A 127 -1.41 -6.41 5.92
N CYS A 128 -0.21 -6.35 5.35
CA CYS A 128 0.79 -7.40 5.50
C CYS A 128 1.60 -7.31 6.82
N PHE A 129 1.43 -6.27 7.65
CA PHE A 129 2.43 -5.86 8.66
C PHE A 129 1.94 -5.87 10.12
N GLY A 130 0.95 -6.71 10.41
CA GLY A 130 0.26 -6.71 11.70
C GLY A 130 1.09 -7.04 12.96
N ASN A 131 1.93 -8.08 13.00
CA ASN A 131 2.45 -8.55 14.30
C ASN A 131 3.92 -9.01 14.35
N LEU A 132 4.66 -9.02 13.23
CA LEU A 132 5.91 -9.80 13.12
C LEU A 132 7.20 -9.02 12.81
N ALA A 133 7.15 -7.71 12.65
CA ALA A 133 8.22 -7.04 11.92
C ALA A 133 8.90 -5.85 12.64
N PRO A 134 9.37 -5.91 13.89
CA PRO A 134 10.38 -4.94 14.35
C PRO A 134 11.65 -5.01 13.49
N ASN A 135 12.02 -6.23 13.06
CA ASN A 135 13.28 -6.48 12.37
C ASN A 135 13.27 -5.99 10.92
N THR A 136 12.14 -6.06 10.21
CA THR A 136 12.04 -5.71 8.77
C THR A 136 12.32 -4.24 8.47
N TRP A 137 12.17 -3.36 9.46
CA TRP A 137 12.26 -1.90 9.33
C TRP A 137 13.54 -1.33 9.94
N ASN A 138 14.24 -2.13 10.75
CA ASN A 138 15.30 -1.70 11.63
C ASN A 138 16.40 -2.76 11.70
N PHE A 139 17.05 -3.02 10.56
CA PHE A 139 18.26 -3.85 10.56
C PHE A 139 19.46 -3.02 11.01
N ASP A 140 20.37 -3.64 11.76
CA ASP A 140 21.65 -3.07 12.21
C ASP A 140 22.59 -2.58 11.08
N GLY A 141 22.15 -2.63 9.81
CA GLY A 141 22.90 -2.20 8.63
C GLY A 141 22.17 -1.27 7.67
N GLY A 142 20.92 -0.86 7.95
CA GLY A 142 20.09 -0.13 6.99
C GLY A 142 19.75 -0.97 5.74
N MET A 143 18.62 -0.72 5.10
CA MET A 143 18.45 -1.16 3.70
C MET A 143 18.73 0.04 2.82
N ASP A 144 19.72 -0.08 1.93
CA ASP A 144 20.01 0.96 0.95
C ASP A 144 18.96 0.93 -0.17
N LEU A 145 17.76 1.43 0.11
CA LEU A 145 16.79 1.83 -0.92
C LEU A 145 16.73 3.37 -0.96
N PRO A 146 17.81 4.05 -1.41
CA PRO A 146 17.90 5.52 -1.37
C PRO A 146 16.87 6.21 -2.28
N SER A 147 16.26 5.46 -3.19
CA SER A 147 15.25 5.93 -4.13
C SER A 147 13.81 5.86 -3.58
N LEU A 148 13.58 5.19 -2.45
CA LEU A 148 12.24 4.99 -1.91
C LEU A 148 11.66 6.32 -1.41
N ARG A 149 10.49 6.69 -1.92
CA ARG A 149 9.79 7.96 -1.63
C ARG A 149 8.37 7.75 -1.15
N GLU A 150 7.73 6.67 -1.57
CA GLU A 150 6.31 6.45 -1.33
C GLU A 150 6.10 5.08 -0.69
N VAL A 151 5.36 5.05 0.42
CA VAL A 151 5.03 3.81 1.13
C VAL A 151 3.54 3.77 1.47
N VAL A 152 2.88 2.66 1.11
CA VAL A 152 1.46 2.42 1.41
C VAL A 152 1.34 1.21 2.33
N LEU A 153 0.76 1.43 3.52
CA LEU A 153 0.62 0.44 4.60
C LEU A 153 -0.84 0.34 5.05
N ASP A 154 -1.76 0.48 4.11
CA ASP A 154 -3.18 0.55 4.41
C ASP A 154 -3.66 -0.72 5.11
N GLY A 155 -4.47 -0.60 6.16
CA GLY A 155 -5.00 -1.73 6.93
C GLY A 155 -3.96 -2.48 7.77
N ALA A 156 -2.77 -1.92 8.00
CA ALA A 156 -1.65 -2.66 8.61
C ALA A 156 -1.55 -2.61 10.15
N ALA A 157 -2.32 -1.78 10.86
CA ALA A 157 -2.12 -1.64 12.31
C ALA A 157 -2.70 -2.81 13.11
N THR A 158 -1.80 -3.63 13.63
CA THR A 158 -2.03 -4.42 14.85
C THR A 158 -0.78 -4.36 15.75
N GLY A 159 -0.85 -4.86 16.98
CA GLY A 159 0.31 -4.92 17.89
C GLY A 159 1.01 -3.57 18.13
N ASP A 160 2.35 -3.58 18.08
CA ASP A 160 3.26 -2.43 18.25
C ASP A 160 3.62 -1.74 16.93
N PHE A 161 2.73 -1.82 15.92
CA PHE A 161 2.97 -1.31 14.58
C PHE A 161 3.49 0.14 14.53
N PHE A 162 2.81 1.08 15.19
CA PHE A 162 3.17 2.50 15.15
C PHE A 162 4.51 2.80 15.83
N ALA A 163 4.83 2.08 16.91
CA ALA A 163 6.14 2.19 17.55
C ALA A 163 7.25 1.69 16.62
N THR A 164 7.00 0.59 15.91
CA THR A 164 7.93 0.05 14.92
C THR A 164 8.12 1.01 13.74
N LEU A 165 7.02 1.53 13.19
CA LEU A 165 7.01 2.48 12.10
C LEU A 165 7.77 3.77 12.46
N ALA A 166 7.63 4.25 13.70
CA ALA A 166 8.33 5.45 14.17
C ALA A 166 9.87 5.33 14.09
N HIS A 167 10.39 4.11 14.13
CA HIS A 167 11.84 3.84 14.04
C HIS A 167 12.31 3.48 12.63
N ALA A 168 11.40 3.27 11.68
CA ALA A 168 11.71 2.78 10.35
C ALA A 168 12.81 3.57 9.63
N TRP A 169 13.82 2.86 9.10
CA TRP A 169 14.96 3.49 8.41
C TRP A 169 14.55 4.40 7.24
N PHE A 170 13.41 4.13 6.58
CA PHE A 170 12.96 4.88 5.43
C PHE A 170 12.15 6.13 5.77
N LEU A 171 11.62 6.24 6.98
CA LEU A 171 10.70 7.33 7.34
C LEU A 171 11.31 8.74 7.11
N PRO A 172 12.60 8.99 7.37
CA PRO A 172 13.23 10.30 7.10
C PRO A 172 13.27 10.72 5.63
N GLN A 173 13.20 9.78 4.67
CA GLN A 173 13.33 10.05 3.23
C GLN A 173 11.99 9.96 2.46
N LEU A 174 10.92 9.51 3.10
CA LEU A 174 9.61 9.40 2.46
C LEU A 174 8.99 10.77 2.19
N THR A 175 8.42 10.93 1.00
CA THR A 175 7.58 12.07 0.63
C THR A 175 6.10 11.75 0.77
N GLU A 176 5.70 10.46 0.66
CA GLU A 176 4.33 10.00 0.82
C GLU A 176 4.25 8.77 1.74
N LEU A 177 3.33 8.83 2.70
CA LEU A 177 2.97 7.73 3.58
C LEU A 177 1.44 7.56 3.59
N SER A 178 0.95 6.37 3.26
CA SER A 178 -0.46 6.01 3.43
C SER A 178 -0.63 4.98 4.54
N LEU A 179 -1.51 5.29 5.49
CA LEU A 179 -1.94 4.42 6.58
C LEU A 179 -3.47 4.26 6.54
N ALA A 180 -4.09 4.32 5.36
CA ALA A 180 -5.54 4.32 5.26
C ALA A 180 -6.16 3.02 5.78
N SER A 181 -7.45 3.04 6.12
CA SER A 181 -8.21 1.87 6.59
C SER A 181 -7.59 1.14 7.79
N THR A 182 -6.85 1.89 8.61
CA THR A 182 -6.06 1.33 9.71
C THR A 182 -6.75 1.58 11.06
N TYR A 183 -6.65 0.61 11.98
CA TYR A 183 -7.14 0.76 13.35
C TYR A 183 -6.16 1.59 14.19
N VAL A 184 -6.58 2.77 14.62
CA VAL A 184 -5.74 3.71 15.39
C VAL A 184 -6.24 3.78 16.83
N PHE A 185 -5.44 3.27 17.76
CA PHE A 185 -5.64 3.46 19.21
C PHE A 185 -4.82 4.66 19.69
N ALA A 186 -5.42 5.54 20.50
CA ALA A 186 -4.88 6.87 20.81
C ALA A 186 -3.52 6.85 21.55
N ASP A 187 -3.24 5.82 22.34
CA ASP A 187 -1.98 5.58 23.04
C ASP A 187 -0.90 4.99 22.11
N ARG A 188 -1.32 4.23 21.10
CA ARG A 188 -0.39 3.53 20.20
C ARG A 188 0.17 4.42 19.11
N LEU A 189 -0.51 5.50 18.72
CA LEU A 189 -0.03 6.41 17.67
C LEU A 189 1.06 7.38 18.17
N ASP A 190 1.10 7.67 19.47
CA ASP A 190 1.98 8.69 20.08
C ASP A 190 3.48 8.56 19.69
N PRO A 191 4.08 7.36 19.58
CA PRO A 191 5.45 7.20 19.08
C PRO A 191 5.65 7.79 17.68
N LEU A 192 4.70 7.57 16.77
CA LEU A 192 4.78 8.08 15.40
C LEU A 192 4.59 9.59 15.35
N LEU A 193 3.73 10.15 16.21
CA LEU A 193 3.50 11.60 16.30
C LEU A 193 4.76 12.38 16.72
N SER A 194 5.67 11.72 17.43
CA SER A 194 6.93 12.32 17.88
C SER A 194 8.01 12.36 16.81
N VAL A 195 7.81 11.67 15.67
CA VAL A 195 8.77 11.67 14.57
C VAL A 195 8.67 12.97 13.78
N ASP A 196 9.81 13.49 13.34
CA ASP A 196 9.93 14.67 12.48
C ASP A 196 10.46 14.27 11.09
N PRO A 197 9.61 13.70 10.21
CA PRO A 197 10.06 13.28 8.88
C PRO A 197 10.17 14.51 7.97
N LEU A 198 11.39 15.03 7.83
CA LEU A 198 11.65 16.28 7.12
C LEU A 198 11.21 16.28 5.64
N ALA A 199 11.18 15.11 5.00
CA ALA A 199 10.81 14.96 3.60
C ALA A 199 9.30 14.72 3.37
N LEU A 200 8.51 14.44 4.42
CA LEU A 200 7.13 13.98 4.27
C LEU A 200 6.21 15.13 3.85
N GLU A 201 5.61 15.01 2.67
CA GLU A 201 4.71 16.02 2.11
C GLU A 201 3.25 15.55 2.05
N ARG A 202 3.01 14.23 2.04
CA ARG A 202 1.70 13.62 1.86
C ARG A 202 1.48 12.53 2.90
N LEU A 203 0.40 12.65 3.68
CA LEU A 203 0.00 11.66 4.67
C LEU A 203 -1.46 11.28 4.47
N SER A 204 -1.77 9.99 4.37
CA SER A 204 -3.14 9.50 4.37
C SER A 204 -3.47 8.75 5.65
N LEU A 205 -4.55 9.20 6.30
CA LEU A 205 -5.22 8.58 7.44
C LEU A 205 -6.71 8.35 7.12
N ARG A 206 -7.03 8.19 5.84
CA ARG A 206 -8.39 7.93 5.34
C ARG A 206 -8.94 6.64 5.94
N ASP A 207 -10.22 6.60 6.26
CA ASP A 207 -10.92 5.42 6.78
C ASP A 207 -10.28 4.82 8.05
N CYS A 208 -9.45 5.58 8.77
CA CYS A 208 -8.85 5.12 10.01
C CYS A 208 -9.88 5.05 11.14
N GLU A 209 -10.19 3.83 11.60
CA GLU A 209 -11.06 3.60 12.75
C GLU A 209 -10.34 4.05 14.03
N GLY A 210 -11.01 4.79 14.92
CA GLY A 210 -10.42 5.26 16.17
C GLY A 210 -9.64 6.58 16.11
N LEU A 211 -9.45 7.18 14.93
CA LEU A 211 -8.98 8.56 14.78
C LEU A 211 -10.09 9.56 15.17
N ARG A 212 -10.35 9.66 16.48
CA ARG A 212 -11.31 10.58 17.10
C ARG A 212 -10.75 11.99 17.21
N ALA A 213 -11.59 12.96 17.58
CA ALA A 213 -11.26 14.39 17.52
C ALA A 213 -10.02 14.76 18.37
N GLU A 214 -9.91 14.21 19.57
CA GLU A 214 -8.76 14.40 20.47
C GLU A 214 -7.46 13.85 19.86
N LEU A 215 -7.52 12.71 19.17
CA LEU A 215 -6.36 12.13 18.50
C LEU A 215 -6.03 12.89 17.21
N PHE A 216 -7.04 13.38 16.49
CA PHE A 216 -6.84 14.24 15.33
C PHE A 216 -6.15 15.56 15.72
N GLU A 217 -6.50 16.15 16.87
CA GLU A 217 -5.81 17.33 17.40
C GLU A 217 -4.34 17.05 17.72
N LYS A 218 -4.05 15.90 18.34
CA LYS A 218 -2.66 15.45 18.51
C LYS A 218 -1.94 15.31 17.16
N VAL A 219 -2.56 14.68 16.16
CA VAL A 219 -1.99 14.56 14.81
C VAL A 219 -1.71 15.93 14.21
N ALA A 220 -2.70 16.84 14.21
CA ALA A 220 -2.61 18.17 13.60
C ALA A 220 -1.52 19.06 14.23
N THR A 221 -1.16 18.81 15.48
CA THR A 221 -0.14 19.55 16.23
C THR A 221 1.19 18.82 16.35
N SER A 222 1.27 17.59 15.84
CA SER A 222 2.44 16.72 15.95
C SER A 222 3.59 17.13 15.03
N ALA A 223 4.80 16.65 15.34
CA ALA A 223 5.95 16.82 14.46
C ALA A 223 5.76 16.08 13.13
N LEU A 224 5.01 14.96 13.14
CA LEU A 224 4.75 14.11 11.98
C LEU A 224 4.19 14.88 10.78
N VAL A 225 3.31 15.85 11.04
CA VAL A 225 2.61 16.59 9.97
C VAL A 225 3.22 17.95 9.67
N ARG A 226 4.34 18.32 10.30
CA ARG A 226 4.90 19.69 10.20
C ARG A 226 5.15 20.15 8.77
N ASN A 227 5.63 19.25 7.90
CA ASN A 227 5.93 19.54 6.50
C ASN A 227 4.88 18.99 5.53
N VAL A 228 3.81 18.37 6.05
CA VAL A 228 2.76 17.75 5.24
C VAL A 228 1.92 18.83 4.57
N LYS A 229 1.90 18.82 3.24
CA LYS A 229 1.11 19.71 2.38
C LYS A 229 -0.26 19.12 2.07
N TRP A 230 -0.38 17.79 2.13
CA TRP A 230 -1.62 17.08 1.86
C TRP A 230 -1.87 16.02 2.93
N LEU A 231 -2.91 16.26 3.74
CA LEU A 231 -3.38 15.34 4.77
C LEU A 231 -4.75 14.79 4.35
N ASP A 232 -4.80 13.52 3.99
CA ASP A 232 -6.04 12.84 3.64
C ASP A 232 -6.67 12.21 4.87
N VAL A 233 -7.66 12.92 5.40
CA VAL A 233 -8.58 12.42 6.39
C VAL A 233 -9.96 12.45 5.72
N GLY A 234 -10.54 11.28 5.46
CA GLY A 234 -11.89 11.14 4.90
C GLY A 234 -12.44 9.74 5.10
N GLY A 235 -13.73 9.53 4.81
CA GLY A 235 -14.35 8.19 4.87
C GLY A 235 -15.04 7.85 6.20
N ARG A 236 -14.90 6.61 6.69
CA ARG A 236 -15.51 6.05 7.92
C ARG A 236 -14.79 6.39 9.22
N THR A 237 -13.78 7.25 9.16
CA THR A 237 -13.05 7.71 10.35
C THR A 237 -14.02 8.25 11.41
N ASP A 238 -13.96 7.70 12.63
CA ASP A 238 -14.94 7.84 13.73
C ASP A 238 -14.90 9.23 14.39
N LEU A 239 -15.20 10.27 13.61
CA LEU A 239 -15.44 11.63 14.07
C LEU A 239 -16.94 11.90 14.00
N ARG A 240 -17.69 11.29 14.92
CA ARG A 240 -19.11 11.62 15.07
C ARG A 240 -19.26 13.13 15.28
N GLY A 241 -20.19 13.76 14.55
CA GLY A 241 -20.31 15.22 14.43
C GLY A 241 -20.56 15.97 15.75
N ASP A 242 -20.96 15.27 16.81
CA ASP A 242 -21.08 15.75 18.19
C ASP A 242 -19.72 16.01 18.86
N THR A 243 -18.63 15.46 18.33
CA THR A 243 -17.25 15.61 18.86
C THR A 243 -16.53 16.84 18.29
N ILE A 244 -16.97 17.37 17.14
CA ILE A 244 -16.36 18.56 16.50
C ILE A 244 -16.51 19.80 17.38
N ASN A 245 -17.57 19.87 18.19
CA ASN A 245 -17.81 20.99 19.11
C ASN A 245 -16.85 21.03 20.32
N ARG A 246 -15.96 20.04 20.48
CA ARG A 246 -14.98 19.94 21.57
C ARG A 246 -13.55 20.23 21.15
N VAL A 247 -13.29 20.45 19.86
CA VAL A 247 -11.97 20.81 19.34
C VAL A 247 -11.88 22.30 19.05
N SER A 248 -10.66 22.83 19.01
CA SER A 248 -10.42 24.25 18.76
C SER A 248 -11.04 24.71 17.43
N SER A 249 -11.37 26.00 17.33
CA SER A 249 -11.95 26.59 16.11
C SER A 249 -11.05 26.41 14.89
N GLN A 250 -9.73 26.53 15.08
CA GLN A 250 -8.73 26.32 14.03
C GLN A 250 -8.80 24.91 13.43
N ILE A 251 -8.96 23.89 14.28
CA ILE A 251 -9.08 22.48 13.86
C ILE A 251 -10.43 22.25 13.19
N THR A 252 -11.50 22.81 13.75
CA THR A 252 -12.85 22.76 13.17
C THR A 252 -12.88 23.32 11.74
N ASP A 253 -12.20 24.44 11.50
CA ASP A 253 -12.13 25.07 10.19
C ASP A 253 -11.29 24.28 9.19
N ALA A 254 -10.16 23.70 9.63
CA ALA A 254 -9.36 22.78 8.82
C ALA A 254 -10.14 21.52 8.44
N MET A 255 -10.90 20.95 9.38
CA MET A 255 -11.78 19.80 9.13
C MET A 255 -12.87 20.15 8.11
N ARG A 256 -13.52 21.32 8.25
CA ARG A 256 -14.52 21.79 7.28
C ARG A 256 -13.96 22.02 5.89
N ALA A 257 -12.77 22.62 5.79
CA ALA A 257 -12.07 22.80 4.52
C ALA A 257 -11.75 21.46 3.83
N ALA A 258 -11.52 20.40 4.61
CA ALA A 258 -11.34 19.03 4.11
C ALA A 258 -12.67 18.30 3.78
N GLY A 259 -13.82 18.97 3.92
CA GLY A 259 -15.14 18.42 3.59
C GLY A 259 -15.87 17.70 4.73
N TRP A 260 -15.67 18.14 5.98
CA TRP A 260 -16.24 17.53 7.19
C TRP A 260 -17.17 18.44 8.02
N PRO A 261 -18.13 17.88 8.78
CA PRO A 261 -18.71 16.55 8.55
C PRO A 261 -19.45 16.54 7.21
N ARG A 262 -19.60 15.36 6.60
CA ARG A 262 -20.49 15.23 5.43
C ARG A 262 -21.96 15.31 5.85
#